data_AF-A0A5C5WZE2-F1
#
_entry.id   AF-A0A5C5WZE2-F1
#
_cell.length_a   1.000
_cell.length_b   1.000
_cell.length_c   1.000
_cell.angle_alpha   90.00
_cell.angle_beta   90.00
_cell.angle_gamma   90.00
#
_symmetry.space_group_name_H-M   'P 1'
#
loop_
_entity.id
_entity.type
_entity.pdbx_description
1 polymer ?
#
loop_
_entity_poly.entity_id
_entity_poly.type
_entity_poly.pdbx_seq_one_letter_code
_entity_poly.pdbx_strand_id
1 'polypeptide(L)'
;MTATFDAWNRMTKLVDDATSNVLLENQYDGRNFRVVAKEYTSGTLARTRDYYFTDAWQCVEERVDTSNTPRRHYVWGMRYIDDLVLRDRDISPSGGLLSERLYYLADANWNTTAVVSDSGSVQERYEYGPYGNLSIFEANFTPRAVSTYGVHYTYTSREWTPDAGLYYFRNRWYDAQLGRFSSRDPVTDRIAVALSAKL
;
A
#
# COMPACT_ATOMS: atom_id res chain seq x y z
N MET A 1 -2.21 18.30 -6.86
CA MET A 1 -1.20 17.29 -7.17
C MET A 1 -1.21 17.03 -8.67
N THR A 2 -0.04 16.89 -9.28
CA THR A 2 0.14 16.55 -10.69
C THR A 2 0.69 15.14 -10.84
N ALA A 3 -0.01 14.31 -11.62
CA ALA A 3 0.38 12.93 -11.91
C ALA A 3 0.93 12.81 -13.35
N THR A 4 2.02 12.07 -13.51
CA THR A 4 2.58 11.70 -14.82
C THR A 4 2.29 10.23 -15.09
N PHE A 5 1.88 9.92 -16.31
CA PHE A 5 1.55 8.57 -16.75
C PHE A 5 2.46 8.14 -17.90
N ASP A 6 2.72 6.83 -18.00
CA ASP A 6 3.36 6.25 -19.18
C ASP A 6 2.36 5.96 -20.32
N ALA A 7 2.87 5.45 -21.44
CA ALA A 7 2.08 5.13 -22.63
C ALA A 7 1.00 4.05 -22.39
N TRP A 8 1.05 3.32 -21.27
CA TRP A 8 0.06 2.31 -20.89
C TRP A 8 -0.91 2.80 -19.81
N ASN A 9 -1.01 4.12 -19.60
CA ASN A 9 -1.86 4.76 -18.60
C ASN A 9 -1.53 4.33 -17.15
N ARG A 10 -0.26 4.07 -16.85
CA ARG A 10 0.20 3.73 -15.48
C ARG A 10 0.88 4.95 -14.86
N MET A 11 0.52 5.30 -13.62
CA MET A 11 1.06 6.50 -12.96
C MET A 11 2.53 6.27 -12.54
N THR A 12 3.46 6.88 -13.25
CA THR A 12 4.90 6.75 -13.00
C THR A 12 5.43 7.77 -12.02
N LYS A 13 4.75 8.89 -11.82
CA LYS A 13 5.19 9.96 -10.90
C LYS A 13 4.02 10.77 -10.36
N LEU A 14 4.12 11.18 -9.11
CA LEU A 14 3.19 12.11 -8.46
C LEU A 14 3.98 13.25 -7.79
N VAL A 15 3.50 14.48 -8.00
CA VAL A 15 4.08 15.71 -7.45
C VAL A 15 3.00 16.50 -6.71
N ASP A 16 3.36 17.05 -5.56
CA ASP A 16 2.55 18.07 -4.89
C ASP A 16 2.73 19.42 -5.58
N ASP A 17 1.64 20.01 -6.08
CA ASP A 17 1.70 21.28 -6.82
C ASP A 17 2.00 22.47 -5.92
N ALA A 18 1.64 22.38 -4.64
CA ALA A 18 1.86 23.47 -3.70
C ALA A 18 3.34 23.63 -3.33
N THR A 19 4.06 22.50 -3.21
CA THR A 19 5.46 22.47 -2.78
C THR A 19 6.44 22.11 -3.90
N SER A 20 5.95 21.66 -5.05
CA SER A 20 6.74 21.03 -6.12
C SER A 20 7.51 19.78 -5.67
N ASN A 21 7.19 19.21 -4.51
CA ASN A 21 7.83 18.01 -3.99
C ASN A 21 7.34 16.79 -4.78
N VAL A 22 8.29 15.94 -5.19
CA VAL A 22 7.96 14.59 -5.64
C VAL A 22 7.46 13.80 -4.43
N LEU A 23 6.31 13.13 -4.58
CA LEU A 23 5.71 12.30 -3.53
C LEU A 23 5.98 10.82 -3.76
N LEU A 24 5.99 10.40 -5.03
CA LEU A 24 6.14 9.01 -5.42
C LEU A 24 6.63 8.91 -6.86
N GLU A 25 7.55 7.98 -7.13
CA GLU A 25 7.79 7.46 -8.49
C GLU A 25 7.58 5.94 -8.52
N ASN A 26 7.04 5.41 -9.60
CA ASN A 26 6.73 3.99 -9.75
C ASN A 26 7.35 3.42 -11.02
N GLN A 27 7.78 2.17 -10.95
CA GLN A 27 8.16 1.38 -12.12
C GLN A 27 7.34 0.11 -12.17
N TYR A 28 7.00 -0.29 -13.40
CA TYR A 28 6.10 -1.38 -13.68
C TYR A 28 6.75 -2.39 -14.62
N ASP A 29 6.45 -3.67 -14.41
CA ASP A 29 6.89 -4.72 -15.32
C ASP A 29 5.94 -4.87 -16.53
N GLY A 30 6.22 -5.83 -17.40
CA GLY A 30 5.39 -6.14 -18.58
C GLY A 30 4.02 -6.74 -18.25
N ARG A 31 3.79 -7.19 -17.01
CA ARG A 31 2.50 -7.73 -16.53
C ARG A 31 1.62 -6.65 -15.89
N ASN A 32 2.07 -5.39 -15.89
CA ASN A 32 1.44 -4.25 -15.22
C ASN A 32 1.64 -4.22 -13.70
N PHE A 33 2.53 -5.03 -13.15
CA PHE A 33 2.77 -5.05 -11.71
C PHE A 33 3.70 -3.90 -11.35
N ARG A 34 3.36 -3.10 -10.33
CA ARG A 34 4.30 -2.13 -9.77
C ARG A 34 5.41 -2.88 -9.04
N VAL A 35 6.57 -2.97 -9.65
CA VAL A 35 7.73 -3.71 -9.14
C VAL A 35 8.71 -2.84 -8.38
N VAL A 36 8.70 -1.52 -8.60
CA VAL A 36 9.50 -0.56 -7.83
C VAL A 36 8.65 0.63 -7.42
N ALA A 37 8.79 1.08 -6.18
CA ALA A 37 8.32 2.38 -5.71
C ALA A 37 9.50 3.16 -5.12
N LYS A 38 9.62 4.43 -5.52
CA LYS A 38 10.50 5.40 -4.88
C LYS A 38 9.67 6.30 -3.99
N GLU A 39 9.89 6.18 -2.70
CA GLU A 39 9.17 6.89 -1.65
C GLU A 39 9.95 8.16 -1.27
N TYR A 40 9.25 9.29 -1.18
CA TYR A 40 9.86 10.59 -0.92
C TYR A 40 9.36 11.18 0.39
N THR A 41 10.23 11.85 1.13
CA THR A 41 9.87 12.65 2.29
C THR A 41 10.30 14.09 2.03
N SER A 42 9.34 15.02 2.02
CA SER A 42 9.58 16.44 1.73
C SER A 42 10.38 16.66 0.44
N GLY A 43 10.05 15.92 -0.63
CA GLY A 43 10.70 16.02 -1.94
C GLY A 43 12.06 15.34 -2.06
N THR A 44 12.61 14.78 -0.99
CA THR A 44 13.87 14.03 -0.99
C THR A 44 13.58 12.53 -1.06
N LEU A 45 14.29 11.80 -1.92
CA LEU A 45 14.17 10.35 -2.02
C LEU A 45 14.56 9.72 -0.68
N ALA A 46 13.58 9.14 0.01
CA ALA A 46 13.78 8.53 1.32
C ALA A 46 14.11 7.03 1.19
N ARG A 47 13.55 6.38 0.16
CA ARG A 47 13.69 4.94 -0.03
C ARG A 47 13.35 4.52 -1.45
N THR A 48 14.06 3.53 -1.98
CA THR A 48 13.60 2.72 -3.11
C THR A 48 13.14 1.37 -2.59
N ARG A 49 11.98 0.90 -3.02
CA ARG A 49 11.40 -0.38 -2.60
C ARG A 49 11.12 -1.24 -3.82
N ASP A 50 11.67 -2.44 -3.81
CA ASP A 50 11.40 -3.48 -4.80
C ASP A 50 10.36 -4.46 -4.25
N TYR A 51 9.41 -4.84 -5.10
CA TYR A 51 8.30 -5.72 -4.75
C TYR A 51 8.36 -7.01 -5.56
N TYR A 52 8.18 -8.14 -4.88
CA TYR A 52 8.14 -9.48 -5.47
C TYR A 52 6.76 -10.07 -5.26
N PHE A 53 6.14 -10.58 -6.33
CA PHE A 53 4.74 -11.00 -6.33
C PHE A 53 4.56 -12.46 -6.72
N THR A 54 3.50 -13.07 -6.22
CA THR A 54 2.91 -14.26 -6.82
C THR A 54 2.19 -13.91 -8.13
N ASP A 55 1.80 -14.92 -8.91
CA ASP A 55 0.97 -14.75 -10.11
C ASP A 55 -0.44 -14.22 -9.79
N ALA A 56 -0.90 -14.37 -8.54
CA ALA A 56 -2.15 -13.81 -8.04
C ALA A 56 -2.02 -12.35 -7.58
N TRP A 57 -0.91 -11.67 -7.90
CA TRP A 57 -0.70 -10.25 -7.60
C TRP A 57 -0.69 -9.94 -6.09
N GLN A 58 -0.17 -10.91 -5.32
CA GLN A 58 0.07 -10.78 -3.88
C GLN A 58 1.56 -10.51 -3.67
N CYS A 59 1.91 -9.41 -3.01
CA CYS A 59 3.30 -9.10 -2.70
C CYS A 59 3.77 -10.07 -1.61
N VAL A 60 4.80 -10.88 -1.88
CA VAL A 60 5.34 -11.85 -0.91
C VAL A 60 6.59 -11.36 -0.21
N GLU A 61 7.34 -10.47 -0.87
CA GLU A 61 8.59 -9.95 -0.37
C GLU A 61 8.80 -8.51 -0.85
N GLU A 62 9.33 -7.68 0.05
CA GLU A 62 9.81 -6.34 -0.26
C GLU A 62 11.28 -6.23 0.11
N ARG A 63 12.07 -5.62 -0.78
CA ARG A 63 13.45 -5.21 -0.50
C ARG A 63 13.55 -3.70 -0.56
N VAL A 64 14.58 -3.15 0.08
CA VAL A 64 14.78 -1.71 0.15
C VAL A 64 16.20 -1.32 -0.22
N ASP A 65 16.29 -0.24 -0.97
CA ASP A 65 17.50 0.42 -1.42
C ASP A 65 18.45 -0.54 -2.13
N THR A 66 19.65 -0.76 -1.60
CA THR A 66 20.66 -1.64 -2.20
C THR A 66 20.76 -2.99 -1.50
N SER A 67 19.82 -3.29 -0.58
CA SER A 67 19.86 -4.51 0.20
C SER A 67 19.42 -5.74 -0.60
N ASN A 68 20.20 -6.81 -0.49
CA ASN A 68 19.85 -8.12 -1.04
C ASN A 68 19.06 -9.00 -0.06
N THR A 69 18.76 -8.50 1.14
CA THR A 69 17.96 -9.22 2.13
C THR A 69 16.53 -8.68 2.17
N PRO A 70 15.53 -9.52 2.45
CA PRO A 70 14.15 -9.08 2.63
C PRO A 70 14.03 -8.01 3.71
N ARG A 71 13.33 -6.93 3.41
CA ARG A 71 12.88 -5.96 4.42
C ARG A 71 11.56 -6.39 5.02
N ARG A 72 10.67 -6.99 4.21
CA ARG A 72 9.39 -7.54 4.65
C ARG A 72 9.07 -8.83 3.90
N HIS A 73 8.41 -9.74 4.59
CA HIS A 73 7.71 -10.89 4.00
C HIS A 73 6.24 -10.86 4.38
N TYR A 74 5.39 -11.29 3.46
CA TYR A 74 3.94 -11.35 3.66
C TYR A 74 3.45 -12.77 3.43
N VAL A 75 2.49 -13.20 4.25
CA VAL A 75 1.76 -14.45 4.04
C VAL A 75 0.30 -14.12 3.83
N TRP A 76 -0.24 -14.64 2.73
CA TRP A 76 -1.62 -14.44 2.32
C TRP A 76 -2.43 -15.71 2.56
N GLY A 77 -3.66 -15.53 3.00
CA GLY A 77 -4.61 -16.59 3.27
C GLY A 77 -5.26 -17.11 1.99
N MET A 78 -5.95 -18.24 2.13
CA MET A 78 -6.64 -18.90 1.00
C MET A 78 -8.10 -18.45 0.86
N ARG A 79 -8.63 -17.66 1.80
CA ARG A 79 -10.06 -17.30 1.84
C ARG A 79 -10.43 -16.30 0.75
N TYR A 80 -9.50 -15.40 0.46
CA TYR A 80 -9.66 -14.33 -0.50
C TYR A 80 -8.29 -13.88 -1.01
N ILE A 81 -8.24 -13.26 -2.20
CA ILE A 81 -6.97 -12.84 -2.82
C ILE A 81 -6.25 -11.74 -2.01
N ASP A 82 -7.00 -10.92 -1.27
CA ASP A 82 -6.46 -9.85 -0.42
C ASP A 82 -6.53 -10.19 1.08
N ASP A 83 -6.64 -11.48 1.43
CA ASP A 83 -6.60 -11.96 2.82
C ASP A 83 -5.16 -11.91 3.35
N LEU A 84 -4.69 -10.75 3.80
CA LEU A 84 -3.36 -10.65 4.40
C LEU A 84 -3.40 -11.25 5.82
N VAL A 85 -2.61 -12.30 6.06
CA VAL A 85 -2.63 -13.01 7.35
C VAL A 85 -1.60 -12.44 8.30
N LEU A 86 -0.35 -12.33 7.84
CA LEU A 86 0.75 -11.82 8.65
C LEU A 86 1.82 -11.17 7.79
N ARG A 87 2.67 -10.38 8.45
CA ARG A 87 3.89 -9.84 7.89
C ARG A 87 5.05 -9.97 8.88
N ASP A 88 6.18 -10.41 8.37
CA ASP A 88 7.47 -10.34 9.05
C ASP A 88 8.26 -9.13 8.51
N ARG A 89 8.90 -8.34 9.39
CA ARG A 89 9.71 -7.16 9.01
C ARG A 89 11.05 -7.19 9.72
N ASP A 90 12.07 -6.77 9.00
CA ASP A 90 13.34 -6.37 9.59
C ASP A 90 13.21 -4.93 10.11
N ILE A 91 13.36 -4.74 11.42
CA ILE A 91 13.34 -3.42 12.06
C ILE A 91 14.75 -2.84 12.26
N SER A 92 15.79 -3.63 12.02
CA SER A 92 17.17 -3.19 12.20
C SER A 92 17.60 -2.21 11.09
N PRO A 93 18.36 -1.16 11.42
CA PRO A 93 19.05 -0.34 10.42
C PRO A 93 20.18 -1.09 9.72
N SER A 94 20.79 -2.09 10.38
CA SER A 94 21.94 -2.85 9.85
C SER A 94 21.53 -3.97 8.90
N GLY A 95 20.23 -4.23 8.76
CA GLY A 95 19.68 -5.21 7.84
C GLY A 95 19.78 -6.67 8.31
N GLY A 96 19.01 -7.53 7.66
CA GLY A 96 19.36 -8.94 7.47
C GLY A 96 18.57 -9.97 8.27
N LEU A 97 17.71 -9.56 9.21
CA LEU A 97 16.88 -10.50 9.96
C LEU A 97 15.46 -9.97 10.21
N LEU A 98 14.48 -10.72 9.75
CA LEU A 98 13.07 -10.44 10.00
C LEU A 98 12.76 -10.70 11.49
N SER A 99 12.65 -9.63 12.25
CA SER A 99 12.64 -9.63 13.72
C SER A 99 11.32 -9.15 14.34
N GLU A 100 10.38 -8.69 13.52
CA GLU A 100 9.06 -8.27 13.96
C GLU A 100 7.98 -9.02 13.16
N ARG A 101 7.11 -9.77 13.85
CA ARG A 101 5.92 -10.39 13.27
C ARG A 101 4.66 -9.66 13.69
N LEU A 102 3.79 -9.37 12.72
CA LEU A 102 2.46 -8.82 12.96
C LEU A 102 1.40 -9.63 12.24
N TYR A 103 0.34 -9.98 12.96
CA TYR A 103 -0.87 -10.58 12.42
C TYR A 103 -1.90 -9.50 12.11
N TYR A 104 -2.56 -9.64 10.97
CA TYR A 104 -3.56 -8.69 10.50
C TYR A 104 -4.95 -9.18 10.88
N LEU A 105 -5.74 -8.30 11.49
CA LEU A 105 -7.15 -8.52 11.75
C LEU A 105 -7.95 -7.69 10.75
N ALA A 106 -8.94 -8.31 10.11
CA ALA A 106 -9.75 -7.66 9.09
C ALA A 106 -11.25 -7.77 9.36
N ASP A 107 -12.01 -6.80 8.89
CA ASP A 107 -13.47 -6.86 8.87
C ASP A 107 -13.99 -7.68 7.66
N ALA A 108 -15.32 -7.76 7.52
CA ALA A 108 -15.95 -8.49 6.42
C ALA A 108 -15.67 -7.91 5.01
N ASN A 109 -15.22 -6.66 4.93
CA ASN A 109 -14.82 -6.01 3.68
C ASN A 109 -13.30 -6.03 3.49
N TRP A 110 -12.59 -6.83 4.28
CA TRP A 110 -11.13 -6.97 4.28
C TRP A 110 -10.39 -5.67 4.62
N ASN A 111 -11.03 -4.74 5.33
CA ASN A 111 -10.32 -3.59 5.88
C ASN A 111 -9.53 -4.07 7.10
N THR A 112 -8.23 -3.74 7.16
CA THR A 112 -7.41 -4.05 8.34
C THR A 112 -7.90 -3.23 9.52
N THR A 113 -8.45 -3.84 10.56
CA THR A 113 -8.98 -3.15 11.75
C THR A 113 -7.96 -3.04 12.88
N ALA A 114 -7.02 -3.98 12.95
CA ALA A 114 -5.93 -3.96 13.91
C ALA A 114 -4.78 -4.84 13.46
N VAL A 115 -3.60 -4.59 14.01
CA VAL A 115 -2.44 -5.49 13.94
C VAL A 115 -2.02 -5.92 15.33
N VAL A 116 -1.62 -7.19 15.46
CA VAL A 116 -1.32 -7.85 16.73
C VAL A 116 0.08 -8.48 16.65
N SER A 117 0.87 -8.38 17.72
CA SER A 117 2.18 -9.03 17.81
C SER A 117 2.07 -10.55 17.95
N ASP A 118 3.21 -11.22 17.83
CA ASP A 118 3.37 -12.66 18.12
C ASP A 118 3.00 -13.06 19.56
N SER A 119 3.07 -12.13 20.50
CA SER A 119 2.58 -12.32 21.88
C SER A 119 1.06 -12.17 22.05
N GLY A 120 0.32 -11.83 20.99
CA GLY A 120 -1.13 -11.57 21.07
C GLY A 120 -1.50 -10.16 21.56
N SER A 121 -0.54 -9.25 21.69
CA SER A 121 -0.80 -7.85 22.10
C SER A 121 -1.17 -7.01 20.89
N VAL A 122 -2.27 -6.23 20.98
CA VAL A 122 -2.62 -5.25 19.94
C VAL A 122 -1.55 -4.18 19.86
N GLN A 123 -1.08 -3.88 18.66
CA GLN A 123 -0.01 -2.91 18.40
C GLN A 123 -0.57 -1.60 17.84
N GLU A 124 -1.46 -1.70 16.85
CA GLU A 124 -2.16 -0.56 16.25
C GLU A 124 -3.58 -0.95 15.85
N ARG A 125 -4.45 0.06 15.73
CA ARG A 125 -5.83 -0.04 15.30
C ARG A 125 -6.10 0.95 14.17
N TYR A 126 -7.06 0.63 13.32
CA TYR A 126 -7.39 1.44 12.16
C TYR A 126 -8.90 1.54 12.00
N GLU A 127 -9.36 2.75 11.67
CA GLU A 127 -10.75 3.02 11.31
C GLU A 127 -10.79 3.70 9.94
N TYR A 128 -11.95 3.59 9.29
CA TYR A 128 -12.12 4.06 7.92
C TYR A 128 -13.42 4.82 7.77
N GLY A 129 -13.37 5.95 7.05
CA GLY A 129 -14.57 6.54 6.47
C GLY A 129 -15.21 5.62 5.42
N PRO A 130 -16.44 5.91 4.94
CA PRO A 130 -17.18 5.06 3.99
C PRO A 130 -16.45 4.82 2.64
N TYR A 131 -15.49 5.68 2.32
CA TYR A 131 -14.68 5.63 1.11
C TYR A 131 -13.20 5.35 1.38
N GLY A 132 -12.84 4.92 2.60
CA GLY A 132 -11.48 4.49 2.93
C GLY A 132 -10.56 5.56 3.53
N ASN A 133 -11.09 6.71 3.97
CA ASN A 133 -10.30 7.70 4.71
C ASN A 133 -9.76 7.06 5.99
N LEU A 134 -8.45 6.88 6.06
CA LEU A 134 -7.77 6.14 7.11
C LEU A 134 -7.54 7.00 8.36
N SER A 135 -7.98 6.50 9.51
CA SER A 135 -7.58 6.96 10.83
C SER A 135 -6.73 5.88 11.51
N ILE A 136 -5.54 6.26 12.00
CA ILE A 136 -4.61 5.36 12.66
C ILE A 136 -4.60 5.64 14.15
N PHE A 137 -4.60 4.58 14.96
CA PHE A 137 -4.55 4.68 16.41
C PHE A 137 -3.52 3.73 17.00
N GLU A 138 -2.96 4.12 18.13
CA GLU A 138 -2.23 3.22 19.02
C GLU A 138 -3.15 2.14 19.59
N ALA A 139 -2.56 1.14 20.26
CA ALA A 139 -3.31 0.05 20.89
C ALA A 139 -4.44 0.51 21.82
N ASN A 140 -4.27 1.68 22.46
CA ASN A 140 -5.19 2.30 23.41
C ASN A 140 -6.17 3.31 22.77
N PHE A 141 -6.33 3.32 21.44
CA PHE A 141 -7.15 4.29 20.69
C PHE A 141 -6.66 5.74 20.70
N THR A 142 -5.41 6.00 21.10
CA THR A 142 -4.82 7.34 20.95
C THR A 142 -4.55 7.60 19.45
N PRO A 143 -5.06 8.70 18.86
CA PRO A 143 -4.88 8.97 17.43
C PRO A 143 -3.42 9.25 17.08
N ARG A 144 -3.01 8.87 15.86
CA ARG A 144 -1.69 9.19 15.32
C ARG A 144 -1.72 9.41 13.81
N ALA A 145 -0.75 10.17 13.31
CA ALA A 145 -0.69 10.52 11.89
C ALA A 145 -0.08 9.41 11.01
N VAL A 146 0.87 8.63 11.53
CA VAL A 146 1.63 7.62 10.79
C VAL A 146 1.79 6.36 11.63
N SER A 147 1.80 5.20 10.99
CA SER A 147 2.06 3.90 11.64
C SER A 147 3.53 3.79 12.11
N THR A 148 3.76 3.44 13.38
CA THR A 148 5.11 3.07 13.86
C THR A 148 5.51 1.67 13.38
N TYR A 149 4.52 0.82 13.13
CA TYR A 149 4.73 -0.55 12.68
C TYR A 149 4.90 -0.67 11.16
N GLY A 150 4.85 0.46 10.44
CA GLY A 150 4.99 0.52 8.99
C GLY A 150 3.97 -0.37 8.30
N VAL A 151 2.70 -0.30 8.75
CA VAL A 151 1.57 -1.00 8.13
C VAL A 151 1.11 -0.20 6.91
N HIS A 152 1.10 -0.87 5.76
CA HIS A 152 0.67 -0.25 4.49
C HIS A 152 -0.58 -0.92 3.90
N TYR A 153 -0.79 -2.22 4.08
CA TYR A 153 -2.04 -2.85 3.66
C TYR A 153 -3.14 -2.51 4.67
N THR A 154 -4.10 -1.66 4.28
CA THR A 154 -5.13 -1.13 5.19
C THR A 154 -6.55 -1.32 4.63
N TYR A 155 -7.12 -0.30 3.96
CA TYR A 155 -8.49 -0.35 3.42
C TYR A 155 -8.62 -1.40 2.31
N THR A 156 -9.58 -2.33 2.42
CA THR A 156 -9.72 -3.49 1.53
C THR A 156 -8.42 -4.27 1.32
N SER A 157 -7.52 -4.23 2.31
CA SER A 157 -6.18 -4.80 2.25
C SER A 157 -5.36 -4.30 1.04
N ARG A 158 -5.50 -2.99 0.75
CA ARG A 158 -4.75 -2.27 -0.29
C ARG A 158 -3.65 -1.45 0.32
N GLU A 159 -2.55 -1.30 -0.44
CA GLU A 159 -1.39 -0.56 0.00
C GLU A 159 -1.67 0.95 0.04
N TRP A 160 -1.58 1.53 1.23
CA TRP A 160 -1.65 2.95 1.53
C TRP A 160 -0.27 3.60 1.38
N THR A 161 -0.22 4.69 0.62
CA THR A 161 0.96 5.54 0.48
C THR A 161 0.74 6.85 1.25
N PRO A 162 1.28 7.00 2.48
CA PRO A 162 0.97 8.13 3.36
C PRO A 162 1.26 9.49 2.74
N ASP A 163 2.42 9.66 2.11
CA ASP A 163 2.84 10.95 1.54
C ASP A 163 2.00 11.36 0.32
N ALA A 164 1.45 10.39 -0.41
CA ALA A 164 0.59 10.62 -1.57
C ALA A 164 -0.89 10.75 -1.20
N GLY A 165 -1.31 10.21 -0.05
CA GLY A 165 -2.72 10.14 0.32
C GLY A 165 -3.55 9.19 -0.57
N LEU A 166 -2.91 8.22 -1.22
CA LEU A 166 -3.55 7.34 -2.20
C LEU A 166 -3.37 5.86 -1.84
N TYR A 167 -4.34 5.06 -2.30
CA TYR A 167 -4.26 3.61 -2.28
C TYR A 167 -3.84 3.06 -3.64
N TYR A 168 -2.95 2.08 -3.64
CA TYR A 168 -2.60 1.33 -4.83
C TYR A 168 -3.53 0.12 -5.01
N PHE A 169 -4.45 0.23 -5.98
CA PHE A 169 -5.41 -0.81 -6.38
C PHE A 169 -4.92 -1.53 -7.64
N ARG A 170 -3.61 -1.85 -7.68
CA ARG A 170 -2.95 -2.59 -8.77
C ARG A 170 -2.96 -1.82 -10.09
N ASN A 171 -4.05 -1.90 -10.84
CA ASN A 171 -4.19 -1.22 -12.12
C ASN A 171 -4.43 0.30 -11.97
N ARG A 172 -4.92 0.75 -10.82
CA ARG A 172 -5.32 2.13 -10.60
C ARG A 172 -4.92 2.64 -9.23
N TRP A 173 -4.82 3.95 -9.13
CA TRP A 173 -4.66 4.66 -7.88
C TRP A 173 -6.04 5.16 -7.42
N TYR A 174 -6.36 4.93 -6.15
CA TYR A 174 -7.63 5.29 -5.56
C TYR A 174 -7.44 6.41 -4.54
N ASP A 175 -8.22 7.47 -4.70
CA ASP A 175 -8.28 8.61 -3.80
C ASP A 175 -9.47 8.42 -2.85
N ALA A 176 -9.17 8.18 -1.58
CA ALA A 176 -10.19 7.97 -0.56
C ALA A 176 -10.92 9.25 -0.16
N GLN A 177 -10.29 10.42 -0.30
CA GLN A 177 -10.91 11.71 -0.01
C GLN A 177 -11.96 12.07 -1.06
N LEU A 178 -11.68 11.74 -2.32
CA LEU A 178 -12.64 11.92 -3.42
C LEU A 178 -13.57 10.71 -3.62
N GLY A 179 -13.25 9.57 -3.02
CA GLY A 179 -14.01 8.33 -3.15
C GLY A 179 -14.01 7.73 -4.56
N ARG A 180 -12.93 7.94 -5.34
CA ARG A 180 -12.85 7.53 -6.75
C ARG A 180 -11.42 7.24 -7.19
N PHE A 181 -11.29 6.53 -8.31
CA PHE A 181 -10.00 6.32 -8.97
C PHE A 181 -9.47 7.58 -9.66
N SER A 182 -8.14 7.72 -9.67
CA SER A 182 -7.40 8.80 -10.31
C SER A 182 -7.22 8.62 -11.82
N SER A 183 -7.61 7.46 -12.37
CA SER A 183 -7.58 7.16 -13.81
C SER A 183 -8.83 6.39 -14.26
N ARG A 184 -9.09 6.40 -15.58
CA ARG A 184 -10.15 5.60 -16.20
C ARG A 184 -9.88 4.11 -16.02
N ASP A 185 -10.95 3.31 -16.05
CA ASP A 185 -10.81 1.86 -15.97
C ASP A 185 -10.15 1.32 -17.25
N PRO A 186 -9.02 0.59 -17.14
CA PRO A 186 -8.32 0.05 -18.31
C PRO A 186 -9.11 -1.02 -19.06
N VAL A 187 -10.16 -1.60 -18.46
CA VAL A 187 -11.01 -2.62 -19.10
C VAL A 187 -12.18 -2.00 -19.89
N THR A 188 -12.40 -0.68 -19.78
CA THR A 188 -13.55 0.01 -20.42
C THR A 188 -13.61 -0.19 -21.94
N ASP A 189 -12.47 -0.34 -22.63
CA ASP A 189 -12.44 -0.49 -24.09
C ASP A 189 -12.94 -1.86 -24.59
N ARG A 190 -13.24 -2.81 -23.68
CA ARG A 190 -13.84 -4.11 -24.03
C ARG A 190 -15.31 -4.25 -23.68
N ILE A 191 -15.87 -3.33 -22.91
CA ILE A 191 -17.31 -3.32 -22.57
C ILE A 191 -17.77 -1.87 -22.58
N ALA A 192 -18.22 -1.41 -23.75
CA ALA A 192 -19.05 -0.22 -23.83
C ALA A 192 -20.39 -0.54 -23.17
N VAL A 193 -20.52 -0.23 -21.87
CA VAL A 193 -21.72 0.23 -21.15
C VAL A 193 -21.27 0.48 -19.70
N ALA A 194 -21.63 1.66 -19.19
CA ALA A 194 -21.20 2.26 -17.92
C ALA A 194 -21.12 1.31 -16.72
N LEU A 195 -20.04 1.41 -15.94
CA LEU A 195 -20.14 1.24 -14.48
C LEU A 195 -18.94 1.89 -13.75
N SER A 196 -19.14 3.13 -13.31
CA SER A 196 -18.51 3.60 -12.08
C SER A 196 -19.23 2.87 -10.93
N ALA A 197 -18.82 1.65 -10.60
CA ALA A 197 -19.24 1.00 -9.38
C ALA A 197 -18.04 0.46 -8.62
N LYS A 198 -18.06 0.79 -7.32
CA LYS A 198 -17.26 0.19 -6.27
C LYS A 198 -17.29 -1.33 -6.37
N LEU A 199 -16.12 -1.94 -6.42
CA LEU A 199 -15.80 -3.20 -5.79
C LEU A 199 -14.47 -3.00 -5.05
#